data_AF-A0AAV9TMS2-F1
#
_entry.id   AF-A0AAV9TMS2-F1
#
_cell.length_a   1.000
_cell.length_b   1.000
_cell.length_c   1.000
_cell.angle_alpha   90.00
_cell.angle_beta   90.00
_cell.angle_gamma   90.00
#
_symmetry.space_group_name_H-M   'P 1'
#
loop_
_entity.id
_entity.type
_entity.pdbx_description
1 polymer ?
#
loop_
_entity_poly.entity_id
_entity_poly.type
_entity_poly.pdbx_seq_one_letter_code
_entity_poly.pdbx_strand_id
1 'polypeptide(L)'
;MFFSHLRNFTYPHHLIDLAFLVSDSKDRTLQVLSDMLEEIQADEDAKQPYGEISIIEKDFGQKVNQDVESRHGFAAQASRRKLMAQARNWLLSAALRPYHSWVYWRDVDVETAPFTILEDLMRHNKDVIVPNVWRPLPDWLGGEQPYDLNSWQESETALALADTLDEDAVIVEGYAEYATWRPHLAYLRDPYGDPDMEMEIDGVGGVSILAKAKVFRSGVHFPAFSFEKHAETEGFGKMAKRMEYTVVGLPHYTIWHLYEPSVDDIKHMEEMEQERLAREKEDEEKAEKAKKVKEQFGDASSQWEKDKSDMQNLVSEEKKEAKEAKGAKEAGDRKQAANMEETPAKMEKKEKNDAAFAKKAES
;
A
#
# COMPACT_ATOMS: atom_id res chain seq x y z
N MET A 1 0.29 -4.32 -14.82
CA MET A 1 1.20 -4.06 -13.69
C MET A 1 2.62 -4.56 -13.98
N PHE A 2 2.85 -5.86 -14.25
CA PHE A 2 4.20 -6.36 -14.60
C PHE A 2 4.80 -5.73 -15.89
N PHE A 3 4.11 -5.85 -17.03
CA PHE A 3 4.62 -5.34 -18.32
C PHE A 3 4.72 -3.82 -18.40
N SER A 4 3.93 -3.08 -17.61
CA SER A 4 4.10 -1.62 -17.50
C SER A 4 5.45 -1.26 -16.89
N HIS A 5 6.01 -2.07 -15.99
CA HIS A 5 7.37 -1.85 -15.51
C HIS A 5 8.41 -2.10 -16.59
N LEU A 6 8.24 -3.17 -17.38
CA LEU A 6 9.14 -3.46 -18.49
C LEU A 6 9.17 -2.30 -19.49
N ARG A 7 8.03 -1.69 -19.82
CA ARG A 7 7.99 -0.52 -20.71
C ARG A 7 8.67 0.72 -20.14
N ASN A 8 8.72 0.84 -18.81
CA ASN A 8 9.17 2.03 -18.11
C ASN A 8 10.61 1.95 -17.60
N PHE A 9 11.34 0.84 -17.79
CA PHE A 9 12.73 0.80 -17.38
C PHE A 9 13.55 1.90 -18.05
N THR A 10 14.44 2.54 -17.29
CA THR A 10 15.31 3.58 -17.83
C THR A 10 16.57 3.01 -18.47
N TYR A 11 16.96 1.80 -18.07
CA TYR A 11 18.12 1.12 -18.65
C TYR A 11 17.82 0.77 -20.12
N PRO A 12 18.73 1.00 -21.07
CA PRO A 12 18.42 0.82 -22.49
C PRO A 12 17.91 -0.60 -22.80
N HIS A 13 16.67 -0.73 -23.28
CA HIS A 13 16.02 -2.04 -23.46
C HIS A 13 16.79 -2.97 -24.42
N HIS A 14 17.41 -2.42 -25.46
CA HIS A 14 18.25 -3.20 -26.40
C HIS A 14 19.50 -3.84 -25.74
N LEU A 15 19.84 -3.49 -24.50
CA LEU A 15 20.90 -4.12 -23.69
C LEU A 15 20.35 -5.16 -22.69
N ILE A 16 19.03 -5.33 -22.65
CA ILE A 16 18.35 -6.27 -21.76
C ILE A 16 17.83 -7.43 -22.60
N ASP A 17 18.24 -8.64 -22.24
CA ASP A 17 17.63 -9.87 -22.74
C ASP A 17 16.65 -10.37 -21.69
N LEU A 18 15.41 -10.66 -22.09
CA LEU A 18 14.37 -11.19 -21.22
C LEU A 18 14.26 -12.71 -21.38
N ALA A 19 14.15 -13.42 -20.26
CA ALA A 19 13.91 -14.85 -20.27
C ALA A 19 12.82 -15.22 -19.26
N PHE A 20 11.82 -15.96 -19.72
CA PHE A 20 10.69 -16.42 -18.93
C PHE A 20 10.67 -17.95 -18.92
N LEU A 21 10.32 -18.53 -17.77
CA LEU A 21 10.01 -19.94 -17.65
C LEU A 21 8.56 -20.12 -17.22
N VAL A 22 7.79 -20.83 -18.03
CA VAL A 22 6.41 -21.24 -17.73
C VAL A 22 6.42 -22.73 -17.42
N SER A 23 5.90 -23.11 -16.24
CA SER A 23 5.88 -24.49 -15.74
C SER A 23 4.50 -24.84 -15.22
N ASP A 24 4.07 -26.06 -15.50
CA ASP A 24 2.85 -26.69 -14.97
C ASP A 24 1.59 -25.81 -15.14
N SER A 25 1.58 -24.93 -16.16
CA SER A 25 0.49 -24.00 -16.44
C SER A 25 -0.69 -24.73 -17.10
N LYS A 26 -1.91 -24.41 -16.68
CA LYS A 26 -3.17 -24.96 -17.24
C LYS A 26 -4.12 -23.87 -17.74
N ASP A 27 -3.66 -22.63 -17.72
CA ASP A 27 -4.43 -21.45 -18.07
C ASP A 27 -3.83 -20.73 -19.29
N ARG A 28 -4.20 -19.47 -19.51
CA ARG A 28 -3.75 -18.69 -20.66
C ARG A 28 -2.43 -17.94 -20.42
N THR A 29 -1.65 -18.29 -19.38
CA THR A 29 -0.42 -17.57 -19.03
C THR A 29 0.54 -17.47 -20.20
N LEU A 30 0.81 -18.57 -20.92
CA LEU A 30 1.73 -18.57 -22.07
C LEU A 30 1.24 -17.67 -23.21
N GLN A 31 -0.06 -17.72 -23.51
CA GLN A 31 -0.67 -16.89 -24.55
C GLN A 31 -0.56 -15.41 -24.20
N VAL A 32 -0.98 -15.03 -22.98
CA VAL A 32 -0.94 -13.63 -22.53
C VAL A 32 0.50 -13.11 -22.49
N LEU A 33 1.45 -13.93 -22.02
CA LEU A 33 2.87 -13.59 -22.02
C LEU A 33 3.37 -13.31 -23.45
N SER A 34 3.03 -14.18 -24.41
CA SER A 34 3.46 -14.03 -25.80
C SER A 34 2.86 -12.77 -26.44
N ASP A 35 1.54 -12.58 -26.32
CA ASP A 35 0.84 -11.42 -26.88
C ASP A 35 1.42 -10.10 -26.35
N MET A 36 1.69 -10.03 -25.04
CA MET A 36 2.24 -8.82 -24.41
C MET A 36 3.70 -8.53 -24.80
N LEU A 37 4.52 -9.57 -25.02
CA LEU A 37 5.90 -9.41 -25.48
C LEU A 37 5.95 -9.02 -26.96
N GLU A 38 5.08 -9.59 -27.80
CA GLU A 38 4.94 -9.19 -29.19
C GLU A 38 4.54 -7.72 -29.31
N GLU A 39 3.62 -7.24 -28.47
CA GLU A 39 3.23 -5.83 -28.42
C GLU A 39 4.40 -4.90 -28.08
N ILE A 40 5.26 -5.30 -27.13
CA ILE A 40 6.46 -4.52 -26.77
C ILE A 40 7.49 -4.51 -27.91
N GLN A 41 7.72 -5.65 -28.55
CA GLN A 41 8.68 -5.75 -29.65
C GLN A 41 8.22 -5.04 -30.93
N ALA A 42 6.90 -4.87 -31.10
CA ALA A 42 6.29 -4.19 -32.24
C ALA A 42 6.05 -2.68 -32.03
N ASP A 43 6.51 -2.12 -30.90
CA ASP A 43 6.32 -0.72 -30.57
C ASP A 43 7.00 0.22 -31.60
N GLU A 44 6.36 1.37 -31.85
CA GLU A 44 6.87 2.37 -32.81
C GLU A 44 8.12 3.10 -32.29
N ASP A 45 8.27 3.24 -30.97
CA ASP A 45 9.48 3.79 -30.38
C ASP A 45 10.61 2.75 -30.39
N ALA A 46 11.64 3.02 -31.19
CA ALA A 46 12.82 2.16 -31.32
C ALA A 46 13.59 1.91 -30.00
N LYS A 47 13.27 2.63 -28.92
CA LYS A 47 13.82 2.38 -27.57
C LYS A 47 13.07 1.31 -26.78
N GLN A 48 11.85 0.97 -27.17
CA GLN A 48 11.00 0.03 -26.44
C GLN A 48 11.37 -1.45 -26.65
N PRO A 49 11.77 -1.90 -27.86
CA PRO A 49 12.16 -3.28 -28.06
C PRO A 49 13.38 -3.70 -27.22
N TYR A 50 13.29 -4.90 -26.65
CA TYR A 50 14.35 -5.61 -25.95
C TYR A 50 15.31 -6.31 -26.92
N GLY A 51 16.49 -6.69 -26.43
CA GLY A 51 17.54 -7.38 -27.20
C GLY A 51 17.09 -8.76 -27.69
N GLU A 52 17.18 -9.76 -26.82
CA GLU A 52 16.64 -11.10 -27.04
C GLU A 52 15.50 -11.38 -26.06
N ILE A 53 14.44 -12.04 -26.52
CA ILE A 53 13.36 -12.54 -25.65
C ILE A 53 13.25 -14.05 -25.83
N SER A 54 13.35 -14.78 -24.73
CA SER A 54 13.20 -16.23 -24.67
C SER A 54 12.04 -16.62 -23.76
N ILE A 55 11.11 -17.42 -24.28
CA ILE A 55 10.04 -18.05 -23.48
C ILE A 55 10.32 -19.55 -23.47
N ILE A 56 10.51 -20.11 -22.28
CA ILE A 56 10.83 -21.52 -22.07
C ILE A 56 9.66 -22.18 -21.36
N GLU A 57 9.08 -23.20 -22.00
CA GLU A 57 8.07 -24.04 -21.39
C GLU A 57 8.72 -25.33 -20.88
N LYS A 58 8.60 -25.58 -19.57
CA LYS A 58 9.08 -26.81 -18.96
C LYS A 58 8.37 -27.09 -17.66
N ASP A 59 7.74 -28.26 -17.61
CA ASP A 59 7.11 -28.78 -16.40
C ASP A 59 8.13 -29.45 -15.49
N PHE A 60 7.96 -29.24 -14.18
CA PHE A 60 8.71 -29.91 -13.13
C PHE A 60 7.83 -30.87 -12.32
N GLY A 61 6.53 -30.97 -12.66
CA GLY A 61 5.63 -31.94 -12.07
C GLY A 61 5.24 -31.56 -10.64
N GLN A 62 5.08 -30.27 -10.38
CA GLN A 62 4.63 -29.79 -9.08
C GLN A 62 3.27 -30.44 -8.75
N LYS A 63 3.25 -31.33 -7.76
CA LYS A 63 2.00 -31.95 -7.30
C LYS A 63 1.16 -30.90 -6.60
N VAL A 64 0.26 -30.29 -7.34
CA VAL A 64 -0.74 -29.34 -6.83
C VAL A 64 -1.75 -30.10 -5.97
N ASN A 65 -1.43 -30.36 -4.70
CA ASN A 65 -2.46 -30.74 -3.74
C ASN A 65 -3.37 -29.51 -3.53
N GLN A 66 -4.68 -29.74 -3.53
CA GLN A 66 -5.71 -28.70 -3.53
C GLN A 66 -5.94 -28.04 -2.15
N ASP A 67 -5.24 -28.49 -1.10
CA ASP A 67 -5.37 -27.92 0.24
C ASP A 67 -4.34 -26.82 0.49
N VAL A 68 -4.81 -25.59 0.71
CA VAL A 68 -3.97 -24.40 0.98
C VAL A 68 -3.20 -24.59 2.30
N GLU A 69 -3.82 -25.21 3.32
CA GLU A 69 -3.18 -25.53 4.61
C GLU A 69 -2.01 -26.52 4.45
N SER A 70 -2.11 -27.48 3.51
CA SER A 70 -1.03 -28.43 3.24
C SER A 70 0.16 -27.81 2.49
N ARG A 71 -0.05 -26.70 1.76
CA ARG A 71 1.02 -25.99 1.00
C ARG A 71 1.91 -25.15 1.89
N HIS A 72 1.33 -24.60 2.96
CA HIS A 72 2.05 -23.80 3.93
C HIS A 72 2.59 -24.61 5.10
N GLY A 73 2.37 -25.92 5.16
CA GLY A 73 3.00 -26.76 6.17
C GLY A 73 4.53 -26.76 6.04
N PHE A 74 5.23 -26.56 7.15
CA PHE A 74 6.69 -26.54 7.24
C PHE A 74 7.36 -27.70 6.47
N ALA A 75 6.82 -28.92 6.56
CA ALA A 75 7.33 -30.10 5.89
C ALA A 75 7.27 -30.06 4.34
N ALA A 76 6.31 -29.31 3.76
CA ALA A 76 6.15 -29.20 2.31
C ALA A 76 7.05 -28.12 1.69
N GLN A 77 7.43 -27.09 2.47
CA GLN A 77 8.19 -25.95 1.95
C GLN A 77 9.57 -26.34 1.44
N ALA A 78 10.27 -27.25 2.14
CA ALA A 78 11.59 -27.71 1.71
C ALA A 78 11.56 -28.32 0.30
N SER A 79 10.57 -29.20 0.03
CA SER A 79 10.42 -29.84 -1.28
C SER A 79 10.05 -28.83 -2.36
N ARG A 80 9.17 -27.86 -2.04
CA ARG A 80 8.80 -26.77 -2.95
C ARG A 80 9.99 -25.90 -3.32
N ARG A 81 10.82 -25.47 -2.36
CA ARG A 81 12.04 -24.68 -2.63
C ARG A 81 13.01 -25.44 -3.52
N LYS A 82 13.22 -26.73 -3.26
CA LYS A 82 14.08 -27.58 -4.11
C LYS A 82 13.57 -27.65 -5.55
N LEU A 83 12.25 -27.76 -5.77
CA LEU A 83 11.65 -27.73 -7.11
C LEU A 83 11.83 -26.36 -7.79
N MET A 84 11.57 -25.26 -7.06
CA MET A 84 11.76 -23.91 -7.59
C MET A 84 13.21 -23.64 -7.99
N ALA A 85 14.16 -24.15 -7.20
CA ALA A 85 15.58 -24.07 -7.52
C ALA A 85 15.91 -24.78 -8.85
N GLN A 86 15.28 -25.93 -9.14
CA GLN A 86 15.44 -26.61 -10.44
C GLN A 86 14.93 -25.75 -11.59
N ALA A 87 13.76 -25.11 -11.43
CA ALA A 87 13.20 -24.22 -12.42
C ALA A 87 14.10 -23.00 -12.67
N ARG A 88 14.54 -22.31 -11.61
CA ARG A 88 15.47 -21.17 -11.71
C ARG A 88 16.79 -21.57 -12.39
N ASN A 89 17.38 -22.71 -12.00
CA ASN A 89 18.62 -23.19 -12.63
C ASN A 89 18.45 -23.56 -14.11
N TRP A 90 17.30 -24.12 -14.48
CA TRP A 90 17.01 -24.44 -15.88
C TRP A 90 16.91 -23.17 -16.71
N LEU A 91 16.15 -22.18 -16.24
CA LEU A 91 16.02 -20.88 -16.89
C LEU A 91 17.40 -20.21 -17.02
N LEU A 92 18.18 -20.15 -15.94
CA LEU A 92 19.53 -19.60 -15.94
C LEU A 92 20.42 -20.27 -16.98
N SER A 93 20.45 -21.60 -17.00
CA SER A 93 21.33 -22.37 -17.88
C SER A 93 20.94 -22.22 -19.35
N ALA A 94 19.65 -22.05 -19.64
CA ALA A 94 19.14 -21.86 -20.99
C ALA A 94 19.27 -20.43 -21.49
N ALA A 95 19.23 -19.43 -20.60
CA ALA A 95 19.22 -18.02 -20.96
C ALA A 95 20.59 -17.33 -20.87
N LEU A 96 21.47 -17.73 -19.96
CA LEU A 96 22.75 -17.04 -19.75
C LEU A 96 23.68 -17.16 -20.96
N ARG A 97 24.19 -16.03 -21.44
CA ARG A 97 25.11 -15.92 -22.59
C ARG A 97 26.49 -15.41 -22.15
N PRO A 98 27.56 -15.66 -22.94
CA PRO A 98 28.90 -15.19 -22.61
C PRO A 98 29.03 -13.67 -22.50
N TYR A 99 28.19 -12.92 -23.21
CA TYR A 99 28.22 -11.46 -23.25
C TYR A 99 27.41 -10.79 -22.12
N HIS A 100 26.62 -11.54 -21.34
CA HIS A 100 25.88 -10.97 -20.21
C HIS A 100 26.85 -10.54 -19.10
N SER A 101 26.66 -9.32 -18.61
CA SER A 101 27.44 -8.75 -17.49
C SER A 101 26.73 -8.90 -16.15
N TRP A 102 25.39 -8.86 -16.17
CA TRP A 102 24.53 -8.94 -15.01
C TRP A 102 23.37 -9.91 -15.29
N VAL A 103 22.80 -10.47 -14.23
CA VAL A 103 21.56 -11.24 -14.26
C VAL A 103 20.65 -10.64 -13.20
N TYR A 104 19.44 -10.25 -13.62
CA TYR A 104 18.42 -9.70 -12.75
C TYR A 104 17.27 -10.70 -12.63
N TRP A 105 17.11 -11.29 -11.45
CA TRP A 105 15.97 -12.13 -11.11
C TRP A 105 14.85 -11.25 -10.57
N ARG A 106 13.63 -11.47 -11.06
CA ARG A 106 12.46 -10.72 -10.62
C ARG A 106 11.23 -11.61 -10.65
N ASP A 107 10.48 -11.61 -9.57
CA ASP A 107 9.18 -12.29 -9.54
C ASP A 107 8.11 -11.45 -10.29
N VAL A 108 7.10 -12.13 -10.84
CA VAL A 108 6.10 -11.52 -11.74
C VAL A 108 5.03 -10.70 -11.01
N ASP A 109 4.92 -10.89 -9.70
CA ASP A 109 3.98 -10.31 -8.74
C ASP A 109 4.54 -9.08 -8.01
N VAL A 110 5.69 -8.55 -8.45
CA VAL A 110 6.16 -7.22 -8.03
C VAL A 110 5.21 -6.13 -8.58
N GLU A 111 4.49 -5.48 -7.67
CA GLU A 111 3.48 -4.46 -7.93
C GLU A 111 4.06 -3.09 -8.27
N THR A 112 5.11 -2.63 -7.55
CA THR A 112 5.83 -1.40 -7.90
C THR A 112 7.32 -1.51 -7.58
N ALA A 113 8.13 -0.90 -8.44
CA ALA A 113 9.58 -0.73 -8.25
C ALA A 113 10.03 0.54 -8.97
N PRO A 114 11.11 1.21 -8.53
CA PRO A 114 11.68 2.33 -9.28
C PRO A 114 12.07 1.90 -10.69
N PHE A 115 11.80 2.75 -11.67
CA PHE A 115 12.14 2.49 -13.08
C PHE A 115 13.65 2.42 -13.34
N THR A 116 14.43 3.00 -12.43
CA THR A 116 15.89 3.02 -12.38
C THR A 116 16.48 1.85 -11.61
N ILE A 117 15.68 0.85 -11.20
CA ILE A 117 16.14 -0.23 -10.32
C ILE A 117 17.40 -0.96 -10.81
N LEU A 118 17.57 -1.14 -12.13
CA LEU A 118 18.77 -1.77 -12.66
C LEU A 118 20.00 -0.91 -12.40
N GLU A 119 19.94 0.37 -12.76
CA GLU A 119 21.00 1.35 -12.51
C GLU A 119 21.29 1.55 -11.03
N ASP A 120 20.23 1.66 -10.24
CA ASP A 120 20.30 1.91 -8.81
C ASP A 120 20.98 0.77 -8.08
N LEU A 121 20.74 -0.49 -8.49
CA LEU A 121 21.43 -1.65 -7.94
C LEU A 121 22.84 -1.84 -8.54
N MET A 122 23.02 -1.59 -9.85
CA MET A 122 24.32 -1.75 -10.53
C MET A 122 25.39 -0.80 -9.97
N ARG A 123 25.02 0.44 -9.58
CA ARG A 123 25.99 1.45 -9.11
C ARG A 123 26.70 1.06 -7.80
N HIS A 124 26.10 0.19 -6.98
CA HIS A 124 26.74 -0.36 -5.77
C HIS A 124 27.90 -1.30 -6.11
N ASN A 125 27.94 -1.82 -7.35
CA ASN A 125 29.02 -2.66 -7.87
C ASN A 125 29.32 -3.91 -7.01
N LYS A 126 28.30 -4.48 -6.36
CA LYS A 126 28.41 -5.72 -5.58
C LYS A 126 28.18 -6.94 -6.45
N ASP A 127 28.68 -8.10 -6.02
CA ASP A 127 28.54 -9.32 -6.80
C ASP A 127 27.11 -9.86 -6.75
N VAL A 128 26.44 -9.75 -5.60
CA VAL A 128 25.02 -10.03 -5.39
C VAL A 128 24.42 -8.91 -4.53
N ILE A 129 23.29 -8.35 -4.97
CA ILE A 129 22.58 -7.29 -4.27
C ILE A 129 21.06 -7.49 -4.35
N VAL A 130 20.36 -7.27 -3.24
CA VAL A 130 18.90 -7.29 -3.17
C VAL A 130 18.34 -6.01 -2.55
N PRO A 131 17.20 -5.49 -3.04
CA PRO A 131 16.44 -4.47 -2.36
C PRO A 131 15.63 -5.06 -1.20
N ASN A 132 15.08 -4.19 -0.36
CA ASN A 132 14.05 -4.58 0.60
C ASN A 132 12.69 -4.77 -0.08
N VAL A 133 11.88 -5.72 0.39
CA VAL A 133 10.59 -6.06 -0.21
C VAL A 133 9.47 -5.97 0.80
N TRP A 134 8.52 -5.10 0.51
CA TRP A 134 7.34 -4.85 1.33
C TRP A 134 6.08 -5.16 0.53
N ARG A 135 4.97 -5.34 1.23
CA ARG A 135 3.65 -5.41 0.60
C ARG A 135 2.79 -4.27 1.10
N PRO A 136 2.02 -3.59 0.22
CA PRO A 136 0.96 -2.73 0.69
C PRO A 136 -0.11 -3.61 1.34
N LEU A 137 -0.78 -3.06 2.34
CA LEU A 137 -1.96 -3.64 2.94
C LEU A 137 -3.08 -2.60 2.88
N PRO A 138 -4.33 -3.05 2.92
CA PRO A 138 -5.41 -2.13 3.20
C PRO A 138 -5.25 -1.44 4.57
N ASP A 139 -5.82 -0.24 4.71
CA ASP A 139 -5.68 0.59 5.92
C ASP A 139 -6.09 -0.14 7.20
N TRP A 140 -7.12 -0.98 7.14
CA TRP A 140 -7.61 -1.75 8.29
C TRP A 140 -6.65 -2.87 8.74
N LEU A 141 -5.68 -3.25 7.90
CA LEU A 141 -4.61 -4.20 8.23
C LEU A 141 -3.28 -3.50 8.56
N GLY A 142 -3.26 -2.17 8.62
CA GLY A 142 -2.06 -1.40 8.97
C GLY A 142 -1.29 -0.81 7.80
N GLY A 143 -1.86 -0.83 6.58
CA GLY A 143 -1.37 -0.04 5.43
C GLY A 143 -0.15 -0.62 4.68
N GLU A 144 0.82 -1.19 5.39
CA GLU A 144 1.99 -1.81 4.79
C GLU A 144 2.61 -2.83 5.74
N GLN A 145 3.33 -3.82 5.20
CA GLN A 145 4.14 -4.70 6.03
C GLN A 145 5.35 -5.29 5.29
N PRO A 146 6.35 -5.79 6.06
CA PRO A 146 7.38 -6.68 5.56
C PRO A 146 6.80 -7.87 4.78
N TYR A 147 7.40 -8.20 3.63
CA TYR A 147 6.99 -9.33 2.80
C TYR A 147 8.07 -10.42 2.74
N ASP A 148 9.25 -10.09 2.22
CA ASP A 148 10.30 -11.09 1.98
C ASP A 148 11.20 -11.29 3.21
N LEU A 149 10.98 -12.39 3.93
CA LEU A 149 11.79 -12.76 5.09
C LEU A 149 13.01 -13.62 4.73
N ASN A 150 13.28 -13.88 3.45
CA ASN A 150 14.39 -14.74 3.01
C ASN A 150 15.73 -13.99 2.86
N SER A 151 15.71 -12.66 3.00
CA SER A 151 16.91 -11.84 3.03
C SER A 151 17.30 -11.55 4.48
N TRP A 152 18.41 -12.10 4.94
CA TRP A 152 18.78 -12.05 6.36
C TRP A 152 20.29 -12.18 6.59
N GLN A 153 20.75 -11.67 7.74
CA GLN A 153 22.08 -11.99 8.29
C GLN A 153 22.02 -13.23 9.17
N GLU A 154 23.07 -14.05 9.10
CA GLU A 154 23.17 -15.27 9.90
C GLU A 154 23.23 -14.95 11.40
N SER A 155 22.80 -15.90 12.24
CA SER A 155 22.86 -15.78 13.69
C SER A 155 23.54 -17.00 14.32
N GLU A 156 24.15 -16.80 15.49
CA GLU A 156 24.75 -17.91 16.26
C GLU A 156 23.70 -18.97 16.64
N THR A 157 22.47 -18.54 16.96
CA THR A 157 21.37 -19.45 17.31
C THR A 157 20.94 -20.30 16.11
N ALA A 158 20.88 -19.72 14.92
CA ALA A 158 20.55 -20.44 13.70
C ALA A 158 21.64 -21.43 13.28
N LEU A 159 22.92 -21.07 13.46
CA LEU A 159 24.03 -21.99 13.25
C LEU A 159 23.98 -23.17 14.22
N ALA A 160 23.75 -22.92 15.51
CA ALA A 160 23.59 -23.97 16.50
C ALA A 160 22.39 -24.88 16.21
N LEU A 161 21.27 -24.31 15.73
CA LEU A 161 20.12 -25.09 15.27
C LEU A 161 20.50 -25.95 14.06
N ALA A 162 21.16 -25.37 13.05
CA ALA A 162 21.55 -26.08 11.83
C ALA A 162 22.42 -27.31 12.12
N ASP A 163 23.31 -27.24 13.12
CA ASP A 163 24.16 -28.36 13.55
C ASP A 163 23.37 -29.54 14.16
N THR A 164 22.15 -29.29 14.66
CA THR A 164 21.28 -30.35 15.21
C THR A 164 20.43 -31.05 14.16
N LEU A 165 20.36 -30.52 12.94
CA LEU A 165 19.46 -31.02 11.89
C LEU A 165 20.15 -32.04 10.99
N ASP A 166 19.37 -32.99 10.47
CA ASP A 166 19.81 -33.97 9.48
C ASP A 166 20.36 -33.30 8.20
N GLU A 167 21.27 -33.97 7.49
CA GLU A 167 21.96 -33.43 6.30
C GLU A 167 21.00 -32.84 5.26
N ASP A 168 19.90 -33.54 4.98
CA ASP A 168 18.89 -33.16 3.97
C ASP A 168 17.86 -32.13 4.44
N ALA A 169 17.89 -31.74 5.72
CA ALA A 169 16.96 -30.78 6.30
C ALA A 169 17.16 -29.38 5.69
N VAL A 170 16.06 -28.65 5.53
CA VAL A 170 16.07 -27.27 5.03
C VAL A 170 15.35 -26.39 6.04
N ILE A 171 16.06 -25.40 6.56
CA ILE A 171 15.50 -24.30 7.36
C ILE A 171 14.75 -23.39 6.39
N VAL A 172 13.52 -23.08 6.75
CA VAL A 172 12.66 -22.17 6.00
C VAL A 172 12.23 -21.08 6.97
N GLU A 173 12.56 -19.83 6.64
CA GLU A 173 12.22 -18.68 7.47
C GLU A 173 10.71 -18.41 7.54
N GLY A 174 10.28 -17.77 8.63
CA GLY A 174 8.89 -17.38 8.87
C GLY A 174 8.02 -18.45 9.54
N TYR A 175 8.63 -19.54 10.01
CA TYR A 175 7.96 -20.67 10.67
C TYR A 175 8.32 -20.76 12.15
N ALA A 176 7.31 -20.95 13.01
CA ALA A 176 7.51 -21.02 14.47
C ALA A 176 8.32 -22.24 14.91
N GLU A 177 8.39 -23.26 14.07
CA GLU A 177 9.12 -24.51 14.27
C GLU A 177 10.62 -24.28 14.46
N TYR A 178 11.19 -23.26 13.81
CA TYR A 178 12.60 -22.90 13.91
C TYR A 178 12.78 -21.46 14.36
N ALA A 179 13.11 -21.27 15.63
CA ALA A 179 13.51 -19.97 16.17
C ALA A 179 14.96 -19.64 15.76
N THR A 180 15.13 -19.07 14.57
CA THR A 180 16.45 -18.74 13.99
C THR A 180 17.03 -17.45 14.57
N TRP A 181 16.21 -16.51 15.04
CA TRP A 181 16.64 -15.20 15.56
C TRP A 181 17.54 -14.40 14.60
N ARG A 182 17.37 -14.62 13.30
CA ARG A 182 18.13 -13.91 12.27
C ARG A 182 17.62 -12.49 12.11
N PRO A 183 18.51 -11.50 11.97
CA PRO A 183 18.11 -10.16 11.52
C PRO A 183 17.63 -10.22 10.07
N HIS A 184 16.32 -10.06 9.84
CA HIS A 184 15.76 -10.02 8.48
C HIS A 184 15.82 -8.59 7.93
N LEU A 185 16.26 -8.46 6.67
CA LEU A 185 16.35 -7.19 5.95
C LEU A 185 15.01 -6.43 5.97
N ALA A 186 13.90 -7.17 5.87
CA ALA A 186 12.55 -6.62 5.85
C ALA A 186 12.19 -5.80 7.09
N TYR A 187 12.69 -6.17 8.27
CA TYR A 187 12.40 -5.46 9.52
C TYR A 187 13.33 -4.26 9.76
N LEU A 188 14.34 -4.04 8.92
CA LEU A 188 15.34 -2.98 9.11
C LEU A 188 15.02 -1.71 8.32
N ARG A 189 13.89 -1.68 7.60
CA ARG A 189 13.45 -0.50 6.86
C ARG A 189 13.10 0.64 7.80
N ASP A 190 13.84 1.72 7.64
CA ASP A 190 13.45 3.08 7.98
C ASP A 190 13.00 3.81 6.70
N PRO A 191 11.75 4.30 6.60
CA PRO A 191 11.28 5.10 5.45
C PRO A 191 12.06 6.40 5.20
N TYR A 192 12.78 6.90 6.21
CA TYR A 192 13.62 8.09 6.11
C TYR A 192 15.13 7.75 6.06
N GLY A 193 15.45 6.45 6.02
CA GLY A 193 16.82 5.97 5.94
C GLY A 193 17.45 6.23 4.57
N ASP A 194 18.77 6.15 4.52
CA ASP A 194 19.53 6.29 3.28
C ASP A 194 19.29 5.08 2.36
N PRO A 195 18.70 5.25 1.16
CA PRO A 195 18.47 4.15 0.22
C PRO A 195 19.78 3.48 -0.22
N ASP A 196 20.92 4.15 -0.07
CA ASP A 196 22.24 3.64 -0.46
C ASP A 196 22.91 2.85 0.67
N MET A 197 22.30 2.78 1.85
CA MET A 197 22.83 2.00 2.95
C MET A 197 22.94 0.54 2.55
N GLU A 198 24.14 -0.02 2.67
CA GLU A 198 24.42 -1.42 2.37
C GLU A 198 24.54 -2.21 3.67
N MET A 199 24.03 -3.43 3.65
CA MET A 199 24.16 -4.39 4.73
C MET A 199 24.62 -5.72 4.15
N GLU A 200 25.71 -6.30 4.66
CA GLU A 200 26.07 -7.67 4.29
C GLU A 200 24.96 -8.63 4.73
N ILE A 201 24.61 -9.61 3.91
CA ILE A 201 23.62 -10.63 4.25
C ILE A 201 24.13 -12.01 3.86
N ASP A 202 23.53 -13.05 4.43
CA ASP A 202 23.91 -14.45 4.20
C ASP A 202 22.81 -15.21 3.44
N GLY A 203 21.54 -14.94 3.79
CA GLY A 203 20.37 -15.35 3.03
C GLY A 203 19.93 -14.27 2.04
N VAL A 204 19.48 -14.70 0.87
CA VAL A 204 18.98 -13.84 -0.21
C VAL A 204 17.59 -14.29 -0.58
N GLY A 205 16.63 -13.37 -0.67
CA GLY A 205 15.28 -13.66 -1.13
C GLY A 205 15.10 -13.58 -2.65
N GLY A 206 14.12 -14.29 -3.17
CA GLY A 206 13.91 -14.54 -4.60
C GLY A 206 13.23 -13.44 -5.40
N VAL A 207 12.64 -12.44 -4.73
CA VAL A 207 11.72 -11.48 -5.37
C VAL A 207 12.43 -10.54 -6.34
N SER A 208 13.63 -10.08 -5.97
CA SER A 208 14.43 -9.17 -6.79
C SER A 208 15.91 -9.31 -6.47
N ILE A 209 16.68 -9.97 -7.34
CA ILE A 209 18.12 -10.20 -7.15
C ILE A 209 18.87 -9.66 -8.35
N LEU A 210 19.77 -8.70 -8.14
CA LEU A 210 20.77 -8.35 -9.15
C LEU A 210 22.09 -9.03 -8.78
N ALA A 211 22.65 -9.80 -9.70
CA ALA A 211 23.96 -10.41 -9.51
C ALA A 211 24.82 -10.29 -10.75
N LYS A 212 26.14 -10.16 -10.57
CA LYS A 212 27.08 -10.15 -11.69
C LYS A 212 27.06 -11.52 -12.35
N ALA A 213 27.02 -11.57 -13.67
CA ALA A 213 26.95 -12.82 -14.42
C ALA A 213 28.16 -13.76 -14.17
N LYS A 214 29.32 -13.20 -13.74
CA LYS A 214 30.48 -14.00 -13.31
C LYS A 214 30.19 -14.92 -12.12
N VAL A 215 29.27 -14.54 -11.23
CA VAL A 215 28.87 -15.32 -10.05
C VAL A 215 28.32 -16.67 -10.52
N PHE A 216 27.36 -16.63 -11.44
CA PHE A 216 26.78 -17.84 -12.03
C PHE A 216 27.78 -18.63 -12.88
N ARG A 217 28.57 -17.96 -13.72
CA ARG A 217 29.60 -18.63 -14.55
C ARG A 217 30.68 -19.34 -13.74
N SER A 218 30.92 -18.91 -12.50
CA SER A 218 31.87 -19.57 -11.60
C SER A 218 31.31 -20.81 -10.90
N GLY A 219 30.00 -21.06 -10.98
CA GLY A 219 29.35 -22.25 -10.41
C GLY A 219 28.33 -21.96 -9.30
N VAL A 220 28.19 -20.70 -8.86
CA VAL A 220 27.12 -20.33 -7.91
C VAL A 220 25.76 -20.48 -8.61
N HIS A 221 24.82 -21.16 -7.97
CA HIS A 221 23.49 -21.44 -8.51
C HIS A 221 22.48 -21.57 -7.36
N PHE A 222 21.22 -21.84 -7.67
CA PHE A 222 20.17 -22.06 -6.67
C PHE A 222 20.20 -23.54 -6.25
N PRO A 223 20.62 -23.92 -5.02
CA PRO A 223 20.76 -25.33 -4.69
C PRO A 223 19.39 -26.03 -4.68
N ALA A 224 19.22 -27.04 -5.53
CA ALA A 224 18.05 -27.92 -5.55
C ALA A 224 18.12 -29.06 -4.53
N PHE A 225 19.04 -28.93 -3.57
CA PHE A 225 19.35 -29.84 -2.50
C PHE A 225 19.66 -29.01 -1.24
N SER A 226 19.81 -29.66 -0.09
CA SER A 226 20.22 -28.97 1.14
C SER A 226 21.68 -28.53 1.03
N PHE A 227 21.91 -27.23 0.97
CA PHE A 227 23.23 -26.60 1.05
C PHE A 227 23.27 -25.78 2.34
N GLU A 228 24.07 -26.23 3.31
CA GLU A 228 24.12 -25.62 4.65
C GLU A 228 22.73 -25.46 5.29
N LYS A 229 21.87 -26.47 5.15
CA LYS A 229 20.47 -26.47 5.59
C LYS A 229 19.58 -25.45 4.89
N HIS A 230 19.97 -24.95 3.72
CA HIS A 230 19.16 -24.04 2.90
C HIS A 230 19.02 -24.59 1.49
N ALA A 231 18.05 -24.09 0.76
CA ALA A 231 17.84 -24.43 -0.64
C ALA A 231 17.50 -23.15 -1.42
N GLU A 232 17.46 -23.26 -2.74
CA GLU A 232 16.98 -22.20 -3.62
C GLU A 232 17.73 -20.86 -3.42
N THR A 233 17.06 -19.76 -3.08
CA THR A 233 17.63 -18.40 -3.05
C THR A 233 18.49 -18.16 -1.81
N GLU A 234 18.09 -18.66 -0.65
CA GLU A 234 18.90 -18.62 0.56
C GLU A 234 20.18 -19.46 0.42
N GLY A 235 20.04 -20.65 -0.20
CA GLY A 235 21.19 -21.49 -0.54
C GLY A 235 22.13 -20.82 -1.55
N PHE A 236 21.58 -20.05 -2.50
CA PHE A 236 22.36 -19.23 -3.44
C PHE A 236 23.17 -18.15 -2.71
N GLY A 237 22.56 -17.43 -1.75
CA GLY A 237 23.25 -16.43 -0.92
C GLY A 237 24.43 -17.03 -0.14
N LYS A 238 24.19 -18.16 0.55
CA LYS A 238 25.25 -18.89 1.27
C LYS A 238 26.35 -19.39 0.34
N MET A 239 25.99 -19.95 -0.81
CA MET A 239 26.96 -20.44 -1.78
C MET A 239 27.82 -19.30 -2.34
N ALA A 240 27.22 -18.14 -2.63
CA ALA A 240 27.94 -16.96 -3.06
C ALA A 240 28.95 -16.49 -1.99
N LYS A 241 28.54 -16.39 -0.72
CA LYS A 241 29.44 -16.06 0.40
C LYS A 241 30.57 -17.08 0.55
N ARG A 242 30.28 -18.38 0.43
CA ARG A 242 31.30 -19.46 0.49
C ARG A 242 32.31 -19.39 -0.65
N MET A 243 31.92 -18.85 -1.79
CA MET A 243 32.81 -18.59 -2.92
C MET A 243 33.46 -17.20 -2.88
N GLU A 244 33.44 -16.54 -1.71
CA GLU A 244 34.08 -15.24 -1.45
C GLU A 244 33.50 -14.08 -2.28
N TYR A 245 32.25 -14.21 -2.74
CA TYR A 245 31.52 -13.11 -3.37
C TYR A 245 30.87 -12.20 -2.33
N THR A 246 30.76 -10.93 -2.69
CA THR A 246 30.00 -9.96 -1.89
C THR A 246 28.50 -10.18 -2.06
N VAL A 247 27.79 -10.33 -0.94
CA VAL A 247 26.33 -10.47 -0.90
C VAL A 247 25.78 -9.40 0.04
N VAL A 248 25.00 -8.48 -0.50
CA VAL A 248 24.46 -7.35 0.27
C VAL A 248 22.96 -7.17 0.06
N GLY A 249 22.30 -6.59 1.05
CA GLY A 249 20.95 -6.08 0.97
C GLY A 249 20.92 -4.57 1.18
N LEU A 250 19.91 -3.90 0.61
CA LEU A 250 19.62 -2.48 0.83
C LEU A 250 18.38 -2.36 1.73
N PRO A 251 18.52 -2.13 3.05
CA PRO A 251 17.39 -2.10 3.98
C PRO A 251 16.36 -1.00 3.69
N HIS A 252 16.78 0.13 3.12
CA HIS A 252 15.89 1.29 2.88
C HIS A 252 15.42 1.41 1.42
N TYR A 253 16.11 0.79 0.47
CA TYR A 253 15.67 0.75 -0.93
C TYR A 253 14.56 -0.29 -1.08
N THR A 254 13.31 0.17 -1.19
CA THR A 254 12.12 -0.68 -1.10
C THR A 254 11.45 -0.90 -2.45
N ILE A 255 11.11 -2.16 -2.75
CA ILE A 255 10.16 -2.53 -3.80
C ILE A 255 8.91 -3.16 -3.19
N TRP A 256 7.82 -3.15 -3.95
CA TRP A 256 6.50 -3.54 -3.45
C TRP A 256 5.99 -4.78 -4.18
N HIS A 257 5.66 -5.80 -3.40
CA HIS A 257 4.99 -7.00 -3.86
C HIS A 257 3.47 -6.80 -3.84
N LEU A 258 2.75 -7.42 -4.78
CA LEU A 258 1.28 -7.39 -4.84
C LEU A 258 0.67 -7.92 -3.54
N TYR A 259 -0.39 -7.24 -3.09
CA TYR A 259 -1.26 -7.76 -2.03
C TYR A 259 -2.24 -8.79 -2.60
N GLU A 260 -2.15 -10.03 -2.08
CA GLU A 260 -3.13 -11.08 -2.34
C GLU A 260 -4.06 -11.22 -1.12
N PRO A 261 -5.34 -10.82 -1.23
CA PRO A 261 -6.28 -10.92 -0.11
C PRO A 261 -6.53 -12.38 0.28
N SER A 262 -6.51 -12.69 1.58
CA SER A 262 -6.98 -13.97 2.09
C SER A 262 -8.50 -14.09 1.97
N VAL A 263 -9.03 -15.29 2.18
CA VAL A 263 -10.50 -15.54 2.18
C VAL A 263 -11.22 -14.66 3.21
N ASP A 264 -10.58 -14.41 4.36
CA ASP A 264 -11.18 -13.57 5.40
C ASP A 264 -11.04 -12.09 5.08
N ASP A 265 -9.96 -11.68 4.40
CA ASP A 265 -9.83 -10.31 3.89
C ASP A 265 -10.90 -10.01 2.84
N ILE A 266 -11.21 -10.97 1.95
CA ILE A 266 -12.27 -10.82 0.94
C ILE A 266 -13.62 -10.62 1.62
N LYS A 267 -13.97 -11.45 2.61
CA LYS A 267 -15.22 -11.28 3.37
C LYS A 267 -15.30 -9.92 4.04
N HIS A 268 -14.21 -9.47 4.67
CA HIS A 268 -14.18 -8.17 5.34
C HIS A 268 -14.34 -7.01 4.34
N MET A 269 -13.72 -7.11 3.16
CA MET A 269 -13.90 -6.13 2.08
C MET A 269 -15.35 -6.09 1.58
N GLU A 270 -15.99 -7.24 1.41
CA GLU A 270 -17.40 -7.33 1.03
C GLU A 270 -18.31 -6.68 2.09
N GLU A 271 -18.07 -6.95 3.37
CA GLU A 271 -18.80 -6.33 4.49
C GLU A 271 -18.67 -4.80 4.49
N MET A 272 -17.45 -4.28 4.36
CA MET A 272 -17.19 -2.84 4.28
C MET A 272 -17.84 -2.19 3.05
N GLU A 273 -17.87 -2.87 1.91
CA GLU A 273 -18.55 -2.38 0.71
C GLU A 273 -20.06 -2.32 0.92
N GLN A 274 -20.66 -3.33 1.55
CA GLN A 274 -22.09 -3.31 1.90
C GLN A 274 -22.41 -2.17 2.87
N GLU A 275 -21.58 -1.93 3.89
CA GLU A 275 -21.74 -0.80 4.80
C GLU A 275 -21.58 0.56 4.10
N ARG A 276 -20.64 0.68 3.16
CA ARG A 276 -20.45 1.90 2.36
C ARG A 276 -21.69 2.19 1.53
N LEU A 277 -22.21 1.19 0.81
CA LEU A 277 -23.43 1.32 0.01
C LEU A 277 -24.66 1.63 0.89
N ALA A 278 -24.73 1.09 2.10
CA ALA A 278 -25.80 1.41 3.05
C ALA A 278 -25.72 2.86 3.55
N ARG A 279 -24.52 3.34 3.91
CA ARG A 279 -24.28 4.75 4.29
C ARG A 279 -24.60 5.71 3.16
N GLU A 280 -24.15 5.42 1.94
CA GLU A 280 -24.44 6.25 0.76
C GLU A 280 -25.94 6.36 0.53
N LYS A 281 -26.70 5.26 0.63
CA LYS A 281 -28.16 5.28 0.56
C LYS A 281 -28.79 6.07 1.70
N GLU A 282 -28.30 5.93 2.92
CA GLU A 282 -28.82 6.70 4.07
C GLU A 282 -28.56 8.20 3.90
N ASP A 283 -27.38 8.57 3.40
CA ASP A 283 -27.02 9.97 3.13
C ASP A 283 -27.82 10.55 1.95
N GLU A 284 -28.07 9.77 0.90
CA GLU A 284 -28.99 10.13 -0.19
C GLU A 284 -30.41 10.33 0.34
N GLU A 285 -30.93 9.41 1.16
CA GLU A 285 -32.24 9.54 1.78
C GLU A 285 -32.32 10.77 2.71
N LYS A 286 -31.29 11.03 3.51
CA LYS A 286 -31.21 12.21 4.37
C LYS A 286 -31.17 13.49 3.53
N ALA A 287 -30.41 13.50 2.44
CA ALA A 287 -30.35 14.63 1.51
C ALA A 287 -31.69 14.87 0.81
N GLU A 288 -32.41 13.81 0.40
CA GLU A 288 -33.75 13.91 -0.15
C GLU A 288 -34.78 14.40 0.88
N LYS A 289 -34.75 13.85 2.11
CA LYS A 289 -35.62 14.30 3.21
C LYS A 289 -35.35 15.76 3.55
N ALA A 290 -34.08 16.19 3.59
CA ALA A 290 -33.71 17.59 3.82
C ALA A 290 -34.19 18.51 2.69
N LYS A 291 -34.11 18.08 1.43
CA LYS A 291 -34.69 18.81 0.28
C LYS A 291 -36.21 18.94 0.40
N LYS A 292 -36.92 17.84 0.66
CA LYS A 292 -38.39 17.83 0.84
C LYS A 292 -38.83 18.71 2.01
N VAL A 293 -38.11 18.68 3.14
CA VAL A 293 -38.40 19.56 4.29
C VAL A 293 -38.13 21.02 3.94
N LYS A 294 -37.05 21.34 3.21
CA LYS A 294 -36.78 22.70 2.75
C LYS A 294 -37.84 23.21 1.76
N GLU A 295 -38.35 22.35 0.89
CA GLU A 295 -39.46 22.68 -0.02
C GLU A 295 -40.79 22.85 0.74
N GLN A 296 -41.09 21.99 1.73
CA GLN A 296 -42.34 22.05 2.50
C GLN A 296 -42.36 23.16 3.56
N PHE A 297 -41.23 23.47 4.21
CA PHE A 297 -41.14 24.44 5.30
C PHE A 297 -40.41 25.74 4.91
N GLY A 298 -39.83 25.83 3.71
CA GLY A 298 -39.23 27.07 3.19
C GLY A 298 -40.22 28.22 3.05
N ASP A 299 -41.51 27.91 2.86
CA ASP A 299 -42.60 28.89 2.83
C ASP A 299 -43.13 29.26 4.23
N ALA A 300 -42.84 28.48 5.27
CA ALA A 300 -43.34 28.77 6.62
C ALA A 300 -42.65 30.03 7.21
N SER A 301 -41.40 30.32 6.85
CA SER A 301 -40.72 31.54 7.27
C SER A 301 -41.27 32.80 6.61
N SER A 302 -41.67 32.73 5.33
CA SER A 302 -42.26 33.87 4.61
C SER A 302 -43.67 34.17 5.11
N GLN A 303 -44.42 33.13 5.49
CA GLN A 303 -45.77 33.24 6.03
C GLN A 303 -45.78 33.71 7.50
N TRP A 304 -44.84 33.25 8.32
CA TRP A 304 -44.61 33.78 9.68
C TRP A 304 -44.23 35.27 9.69
N GLU A 305 -43.37 35.72 8.77
CA GLU A 305 -43.01 37.14 8.68
C GLU A 305 -44.18 38.02 8.24
N LYS A 306 -45.01 37.52 7.31
CA LYS A 306 -46.27 38.17 6.92
C LYS A 306 -47.28 38.22 8.06
N ASP A 307 -47.50 37.11 8.76
CA ASP A 307 -48.43 37.07 9.90
C ASP A 307 -47.97 37.99 11.05
N LYS A 308 -46.65 38.11 11.26
CA LYS A 308 -46.07 39.04 12.23
C LYS A 308 -46.24 40.51 11.80
N SER A 309 -46.08 40.83 10.52
CA SER A 309 -46.33 42.17 10.00
C SER A 309 -47.81 42.53 10.02
N ASP A 310 -48.68 41.58 9.71
CA ASP A 310 -50.12 41.78 9.66
C ASP A 310 -50.71 41.94 11.06
N MET A 311 -50.23 41.20 12.06
CA MET A 311 -50.57 41.47 13.47
C MET A 311 -50.10 42.85 13.93
N GLN A 312 -48.90 43.31 13.53
CA GLN A 312 -48.42 44.65 13.88
C GLN A 312 -49.26 45.74 13.19
N ASN A 313 -49.66 45.52 11.94
CA ASN A 313 -50.50 46.42 11.19
C ASN A 313 -51.91 46.50 11.79
N LEU A 314 -52.55 45.37 12.11
CA LEU A 314 -53.86 45.32 12.78
C LEU A 314 -53.84 46.02 14.13
N VAL A 315 -52.82 45.80 14.96
CA VAL A 315 -52.65 46.52 16.25
C VAL A 315 -52.44 48.01 16.04
N SER A 316 -51.86 48.42 14.91
CA SER A 316 -51.67 49.83 14.57
C SER A 316 -52.91 50.48 13.95
N GLU A 317 -53.74 49.71 13.24
CA GLU A 317 -55.04 50.12 12.68
C GLU A 317 -56.09 50.22 13.79
N GLU A 318 -56.19 49.27 14.72
CA GLU A 318 -57.04 49.42 15.91
C GLU A 318 -56.66 50.66 16.74
N LYS A 319 -55.36 50.96 16.85
CA LYS A 319 -54.87 52.20 17.49
C LYS A 319 -55.18 53.46 16.69
N LYS A 320 -55.30 53.37 15.36
CA LYS A 320 -55.69 54.49 14.48
C LYS A 320 -57.20 54.69 14.48
N GLU A 321 -58.01 53.64 14.41
CA GLU A 321 -59.47 53.71 14.51
C GLU A 321 -59.91 54.20 15.90
N ALA A 322 -59.24 53.77 16.98
CA ALA A 322 -59.45 54.34 18.32
C ALA A 322 -59.03 55.81 18.44
N LYS A 323 -58.13 56.31 17.57
CA LYS A 323 -57.73 57.72 17.49
C LYS A 323 -58.63 58.54 16.56
N GLU A 324 -59.15 57.97 15.48
CA GLU A 324 -60.06 58.64 14.53
C GLU A 324 -61.50 58.70 15.08
N ALA A 325 -61.95 57.68 15.82
CA ALA A 325 -63.18 57.74 16.60
C ALA A 325 -63.12 58.76 17.76
N LYS A 326 -61.91 59.10 18.23
CA LYS A 326 -61.64 60.19 19.18
C LYS A 326 -61.36 61.55 18.52
N GLY A 327 -61.12 61.60 17.20
CA GLY A 327 -60.79 62.82 16.47
C GLY A 327 -62.00 63.60 15.92
N ALA A 328 -63.18 62.98 15.83
CA ALA A 328 -64.43 63.61 15.37
C ALA A 328 -65.38 64.04 16.52
N LYS A 329 -64.98 63.84 17.79
CA LYS A 329 -65.67 64.34 18.98
C LYS A 329 -64.66 65.05 19.88
N GLU A 330 -64.33 66.30 19.57
CA GLU A 330 -63.91 67.33 20.54
C GLU A 330 -63.54 68.63 19.81
N ALA A 331 -64.52 69.20 19.10
CA ALA A 331 -64.67 70.65 19.03
C ALA A 331 -65.59 71.04 20.21
N GLY A 332 -64.98 71.52 21.29
CA GLY A 332 -65.68 72.06 22.46
C GLY A 332 -65.51 71.23 23.72
N ASP A 333 -64.38 71.35 24.41
CA ASP A 333 -64.34 72.18 25.62
C ASP A 333 -62.89 72.48 26.05
N ARG A 334 -62.66 73.72 26.50
CA ARG A 334 -61.37 74.23 27.03
C ARG A 334 -61.58 74.68 28.47
N LYS A 335 -60.52 74.54 29.29
CA LYS A 335 -60.28 74.93 30.71
C LYS A 335 -60.45 73.73 31.65
N GLN A 336 -59.60 73.43 32.62
CA GLN A 336 -58.55 74.09 33.45
C GLN A 336 -57.80 72.91 34.13
N ALA A 337 -56.62 72.95 34.76
CA ALA A 337 -55.72 73.97 35.25
C ALA A 337 -54.32 73.33 35.43
N ALA A 338 -53.30 74.18 35.46
CA ALA A 338 -51.94 73.86 35.86
C ALA A 338 -51.83 73.62 37.38
N ASN A 339 -50.89 72.75 37.78
CA ASN A 339 -50.02 73.05 38.91
C ASN A 339 -48.67 72.34 38.69
N MET A 340 -47.58 73.11 38.71
CA MET A 340 -46.19 72.66 38.65
C MET A 340 -45.59 72.66 40.04
N GLU A 341 -44.83 71.62 40.39
CA GLU A 341 -43.50 71.74 40.99
C GLU A 341 -42.79 70.37 41.02
N GLU A 342 -41.52 70.39 40.57
CA GLU A 342 -40.30 69.69 41.03
C GLU A 342 -40.37 68.22 41.55
N THR A 343 -39.45 67.28 41.28
CA THR A 343 -38.01 67.25 40.89
C THR A 343 -37.66 65.81 40.38
N PRO A 344 -36.41 65.41 40.01
CA PRO A 344 -36.18 64.57 38.83
C PRO A 344 -35.55 63.17 39.06
N ALA A 345 -35.62 62.39 37.98
CA ALA A 345 -34.67 61.42 37.42
C ALA A 345 -33.71 60.62 38.32
N LYS A 346 -33.73 59.29 38.15
CA LYS A 346 -32.53 58.43 38.21
C LYS A 346 -32.66 57.21 37.28
N MET A 347 -31.66 57.09 36.41
CA MET A 347 -31.25 55.87 35.69
C MET A 347 -30.71 54.82 36.66
N GLU A 348 -30.86 53.54 36.35
CA GLU A 348 -29.87 52.50 36.70
C GLU A 348 -29.99 51.23 35.84
N LYS A 349 -28.83 50.81 35.29
CA LYS A 349 -28.27 49.44 35.19
C LYS A 349 -29.03 48.38 34.35
N LYS A 350 -28.37 47.45 33.64
CA LYS A 350 -27.17 46.64 33.94
C LYS A 350 -26.70 45.97 32.63
N GLU A 351 -25.54 46.29 32.09
CA GLU A 351 -24.26 45.55 32.16
C GLU A 351 -24.23 44.13 31.55
N LYS A 352 -23.41 44.01 30.49
CA LYS A 352 -22.88 42.80 29.88
C LYS A 352 -21.71 42.26 30.72
N ASN A 353 -21.66 40.96 30.91
CA ASN A 353 -20.47 40.20 31.28
C ASN A 353 -20.30 39.10 30.22
N ASP A 354 -19.12 38.98 29.64
CA ASP A 354 -18.51 37.68 29.37
C ASP A 354 -16.99 37.82 29.38
N ALA A 355 -16.38 36.98 30.19
CA ALA A 355 -15.01 37.06 30.65
C ALA A 355 -14.06 36.30 29.72
N ALA A 356 -12.93 36.94 29.44
CA ALA A 356 -11.74 36.31 28.91
C ALA A 356 -11.01 35.55 30.02
N PHE A 357 -10.62 34.30 29.77
CA PHE A 357 -9.63 33.57 30.55
C PHE A 357 -8.47 33.20 29.63
N ALA A 358 -7.38 33.96 29.74
CA ALA A 358 -6.07 33.59 29.23
C ALA A 358 -5.26 33.05 30.42
N LYS A 359 -4.75 31.81 30.30
CA LYS A 359 -3.79 31.23 31.24
C LYS A 359 -2.45 31.04 30.55
N LYS A 360 -1.42 31.45 31.28
CA LYS A 360 0.01 31.48 30.97
C LYS A 360 0.70 30.34 31.76
N ALA A 361 1.94 30.05 31.37
CA ALA A 361 2.98 29.22 32.02
C ALA A 361 2.96 27.73 31.65
N GLU A 362 3.94 27.18 30.92
CA GLU A 362 5.38 27.02 31.25
C GLU A 362 5.61 26.39 32.62
N SER A 363 5.74 25.07 32.63
CA SER A 363 6.79 24.30 33.31
C SER A 363 6.89 22.91 32.68
#